data_AF-A0A965PR45-F1
#
_entry.id   AF-A0A965PR45-F1
#
_cell.length_a   1.000
_cell.length_b   1.000
_cell.length_c   1.000
_cell.angle_alpha   90.00
_cell.angle_beta   90.00
_cell.angle_gamma   90.00
#
_symmetry.space_group_name_H-M   'P 1'
#
loop_
_entity.id
_entity.type
_entity.pdbx_description
1 polymer ?
#
loop_
_entity_poly.entity_id
_entity_poly.type
_entity_poly.pdbx_seq_one_letter_code
_entity_poly.pdbx_strand_id
1 'polypeptide(L)'
;RIAREFGGDNTRAKAAEDALAVEREIARVRKEVAAARDAGDSQAVMNGETRIAQLEKIKVEQQAIADGSAKAAADEAKRLADQDERVNKILGASREQTQLEQQIADVQAVQARTAQELAAARLAGNEQAANAAAAKLSQLDQLQAKLNEEQQAVEQGFGEGFTKAFEQTTKGIDSLIVKAEQFGNVGALAAQALQAGIEQAQQQVRDGILTKETYDREVARQQDLFNQRLAAAQRVEDYLMSRMDERQRAELEATKQLEERKKQAAVNVQAIEAKIFDEQKKLEEARGNNRLKDAKAAQARIDDLKRVQRAEQGIVDGRVQADRAQNGQLVSGFNRTQQFQSQIAQQNENFLKSFNNAYAGANAALEAANAAAAELLRQEELRRPTTALAQTADIRTQQGQDLVLQLAQNAQDPALIEAKLQTKQLQ
;
A
#
# COMPACT_ATOMS: atom_id res chain seq x y z
N ARG A 1 18.11 27.34 25.55
CA ARG A 1 17.12 26.48 24.89
C ARG A 1 15.71 26.86 25.35
N ILE A 2 15.43 26.79 26.66
CA ILE A 2 14.20 27.30 27.31
C ILE A 2 13.84 28.75 26.89
N ALA A 3 14.75 29.73 26.95
CA ALA A 3 14.45 31.11 26.53
C ALA A 3 14.14 31.29 25.02
N ARG A 4 14.54 30.35 24.16
CA ARG A 4 14.26 30.36 22.71
C ARG A 4 12.95 29.63 22.39
N GLU A 5 12.53 28.70 23.24
CA GLU A 5 11.23 28.00 23.17
C GLU A 5 10.08 28.87 23.76
N PHE A 6 10.31 29.58 24.87
CA PHE A 6 9.31 30.48 25.48
C PHE A 6 9.29 31.90 24.89
N GLY A 7 10.34 32.33 24.18
CA GLY A 7 10.37 33.64 23.51
C GLY A 7 9.32 33.77 22.39
N GLY A 8 8.92 32.65 21.80
CA GLY A 8 7.82 32.59 20.83
C GLY A 8 6.47 32.96 21.46
N ASP A 9 6.15 32.45 22.64
CA ASP A 9 4.85 32.69 23.31
C ASP A 9 4.59 34.16 23.60
N ASN A 10 5.59 34.89 24.08
CA ASN A 10 5.46 36.33 24.34
C ASN A 10 5.30 37.13 23.06
N THR A 11 5.99 36.74 21.99
CA THR A 11 5.86 37.41 20.68
C THR A 11 4.48 37.17 20.07
N ARG A 12 3.87 36.02 20.37
CA ARG A 12 2.55 35.59 19.88
C ARG A 12 1.38 36.20 20.66
N ALA A 13 1.47 36.22 21.99
CA ALA A 13 0.50 36.94 22.82
C ALA A 13 0.47 38.43 22.43
N LYS A 14 1.66 39.00 22.20
CA LYS A 14 1.79 40.37 21.70
C LYS A 14 1.20 40.54 20.29
N ALA A 15 1.44 39.60 19.37
CA ALA A 15 0.84 39.65 18.02
C ALA A 15 -0.71 39.58 18.06
N ALA A 16 -1.29 38.76 18.95
CA ALA A 16 -2.74 38.69 19.15
C ALA A 16 -3.30 39.98 19.77
N GLU A 17 -2.61 40.55 20.76
CA GLU A 17 -2.94 41.86 21.35
C GLU A 17 -2.83 42.98 20.31
N ASP A 18 -1.78 42.98 19.49
CA ASP A 18 -1.55 43.94 18.42
C ASP A 18 -2.64 43.81 17.33
N ALA A 19 -3.06 42.60 16.98
CA ALA A 19 -4.17 42.37 16.04
C ALA A 19 -5.50 42.96 16.56
N LEU A 20 -5.79 42.78 17.85
CA LEU A 20 -6.97 43.38 18.49
C LEU A 20 -6.87 44.91 18.58
N ALA A 21 -5.67 45.44 18.84
CA ALA A 21 -5.44 46.88 18.85
C ALA A 21 -5.64 47.49 17.45
N VAL A 22 -5.14 46.83 16.40
CA VAL A 22 -5.33 47.24 14.99
C VAL A 22 -6.81 47.18 14.60
N GLU A 23 -7.56 46.19 15.06
CA GLU A 23 -9.01 46.09 14.80
C GLU A 23 -9.80 47.24 15.43
N ARG A 24 -9.46 47.61 16.68
CA ARG A 24 -10.05 48.79 17.34
C ARG A 24 -9.73 50.07 16.58
N GLU A 25 -8.50 50.18 16.08
CA GLU A 25 -8.06 51.33 15.29
C GLU A 25 -8.79 51.42 13.94
N ILE A 26 -8.99 50.31 13.23
CA ILE A 26 -9.80 50.26 12.00
C ILE A 26 -11.22 50.77 12.29
N ALA A 27 -11.84 50.32 13.39
CA ALA A 27 -13.17 50.76 13.77
C ALA A 27 -13.23 52.27 14.07
N ARG A 28 -12.18 52.84 14.69
CA ARG A 28 -12.06 54.30 14.90
C ARG A 28 -11.95 55.05 13.57
N VAL A 29 -11.03 54.64 12.69
CA VAL A 29 -10.81 55.31 11.40
C VAL A 29 -12.06 55.21 10.51
N ARG A 30 -12.82 54.11 10.56
CA ARG A 30 -14.11 54.00 9.84
C ARG A 30 -15.14 55.03 10.32
N LYS A 31 -15.18 55.34 11.62
CA LYS A 31 -16.06 56.41 12.14
C LYS A 31 -15.61 57.80 11.66
N GLU A 32 -14.30 58.03 11.57
CA GLU A 32 -13.73 59.28 11.07
C GLU A 32 -14.01 59.48 9.58
N VAL A 33 -13.86 58.42 8.78
CA VAL A 33 -14.24 58.42 7.36
C VAL A 33 -15.74 58.73 7.19
N ALA A 34 -16.60 58.15 8.02
CA ALA A 34 -18.04 58.44 7.98
C ALA A 34 -18.33 59.93 8.28
N ALA A 35 -17.75 60.48 9.34
CA ALA A 35 -17.91 61.90 9.67
C ALA A 35 -17.34 62.83 8.57
N ALA A 36 -16.21 62.46 7.97
CA ALA A 36 -15.63 63.20 6.84
C ALA A 36 -16.53 63.18 5.59
N ARG A 37 -17.21 62.07 5.33
CA ARG A 37 -18.23 61.98 4.26
C ARG A 37 -19.41 62.90 4.54
N ASP A 38 -19.92 62.92 5.77
CA ASP A 38 -21.02 63.81 6.17
C ASP A 38 -20.65 65.30 6.06
N ALA A 39 -19.39 65.63 6.28
CA ALA A 39 -18.84 66.98 6.14
C ALA A 39 -18.45 67.37 4.70
N GLY A 40 -18.50 66.44 3.74
CA GLY A 40 -18.08 66.68 2.36
C GLY A 40 -16.56 66.79 2.15
N ASP A 41 -15.73 66.35 3.11
CA ASP A 41 -14.27 66.39 3.01
C ASP A 41 -13.72 65.16 2.26
N SER A 42 -13.71 65.25 0.94
CA SER A 42 -13.22 64.18 0.05
C SER A 42 -11.76 63.77 0.31
N GLN A 43 -10.90 64.69 0.74
CA GLN A 43 -9.49 64.40 0.99
C GLN A 43 -9.32 63.57 2.27
N ALA A 44 -10.05 63.92 3.33
CA ALA A 44 -10.06 63.15 4.57
C ALA A 44 -10.62 61.72 4.36
N VAL A 45 -11.62 61.57 3.49
CA VAL A 45 -12.16 60.25 3.11
C VAL A 45 -11.10 59.39 2.42
N MET A 46 -10.42 59.91 1.39
CA MET A 46 -9.38 59.15 0.69
C MET A 46 -8.22 58.75 1.61
N ASN A 47 -7.79 59.66 2.49
CA ASN A 47 -6.74 59.39 3.47
C ASN A 47 -7.16 58.29 4.46
N GLY A 48 -8.39 58.36 4.97
CA GLY A 48 -8.92 57.37 5.91
C GLY A 48 -9.12 56.00 5.28
N GLU A 49 -9.59 55.91 4.03
CA GLU A 49 -9.69 54.65 3.29
C GLU A 49 -8.32 54.02 3.04
N THR A 50 -7.33 54.82 2.64
CA THR A 50 -5.94 54.37 2.48
C THR A 50 -5.39 53.81 3.80
N ARG A 51 -5.66 54.48 4.92
CA ARG A 51 -5.23 54.05 6.25
C ARG A 51 -5.91 52.74 6.69
N ILE A 52 -7.21 52.57 6.41
CA ILE A 52 -7.93 51.32 6.68
C ILE A 52 -7.27 50.16 5.92
N ALA A 53 -6.97 50.33 4.63
CA ALA A 53 -6.33 49.28 3.83
C ALA A 53 -4.95 48.88 4.39
N GLN A 54 -4.15 49.83 4.86
CA GLN A 54 -2.87 49.55 5.51
C GLN A 54 -3.05 48.77 6.82
N LEU A 55 -4.02 49.16 7.65
CA LEU A 55 -4.31 48.49 8.92
C LEU A 55 -4.86 47.07 8.70
N GLU A 56 -5.69 46.86 7.67
CA GLU A 56 -6.17 45.52 7.30
C GLU A 56 -5.02 44.60 6.90
N LYS A 57 -4.02 45.11 6.15
CA LYS A 57 -2.81 44.34 5.85
C LYS A 57 -2.03 43.95 7.11
N ILE A 58 -1.83 44.89 8.03
CA ILE A 58 -1.13 44.63 9.30
C ILE A 58 -1.91 43.61 10.15
N LYS A 59 -3.25 43.70 10.19
CA LYS A 59 -4.10 42.74 10.90
C LYS A 59 -3.87 41.32 10.37
N VAL A 60 -3.85 41.15 9.05
CA VAL A 60 -3.60 39.84 8.41
C VAL A 60 -2.20 39.31 8.76
N GLU A 61 -1.18 40.16 8.74
CA GLU A 61 0.19 39.76 9.12
C GLU A 61 0.27 39.32 10.60
N GLN A 62 -0.35 40.06 11.52
CA GLN A 62 -0.37 39.71 12.94
C GLN A 62 -1.20 38.45 13.22
N GLN A 63 -2.32 38.27 12.53
CA GLN A 63 -3.12 37.03 12.59
C GLN A 63 -2.33 35.84 12.07
N ALA A 64 -1.59 35.96 10.96
CA ALA A 64 -0.74 34.90 10.47
C ALA A 64 0.37 34.49 11.46
N ILE A 65 0.94 35.46 12.19
CA ILE A 65 1.93 35.19 13.26
C ILE A 65 1.27 34.48 14.44
N ALA A 66 0.05 34.87 14.81
CA ALA A 66 -0.72 34.20 15.86
C ALA A 66 -1.12 32.77 15.45
N ASP A 67 -1.61 32.57 14.23
CA ASP A 67 -2.14 31.30 13.71
C ASP A 67 -1.03 30.29 13.36
N GLY A 68 0.14 30.77 12.91
CA GLY A 68 1.31 29.91 12.65
C GLY A 68 1.73 29.10 13.88
N SER A 69 1.37 29.54 15.08
CA SER A 69 1.62 28.85 16.33
C SER A 69 0.67 27.69 16.61
N ALA A 70 -0.61 27.83 16.26
CA ALA A 70 -1.59 26.76 16.38
C ALA A 70 -1.22 25.61 15.43
N LYS A 71 -0.77 25.95 14.22
CA LYS A 71 -0.25 24.96 13.27
C LYS A 71 1.04 24.31 13.77
N ALA A 72 2.02 25.08 14.24
CA ALA A 72 3.27 24.53 14.78
C ALA A 72 3.04 23.65 16.03
N ALA A 73 2.15 24.05 16.93
CA ALA A 73 1.78 23.26 18.09
C ALA A 73 1.01 21.99 17.70
N ALA A 74 0.13 22.06 16.69
CA ALA A 74 -0.54 20.89 16.14
C ALA A 74 0.45 19.92 15.46
N ASP A 75 1.38 20.45 14.67
CA ASP A 75 2.43 19.67 14.02
C ASP A 75 3.39 19.04 15.05
N GLU A 76 3.75 19.77 16.12
CA GLU A 76 4.56 19.25 17.22
C GLU A 76 3.82 18.21 18.06
N ALA A 77 2.55 18.45 18.40
CA ALA A 77 1.70 17.48 19.08
C ALA A 77 1.53 16.21 18.25
N LYS A 78 1.34 16.35 16.93
CA LYS A 78 1.32 15.22 16.00
C LYS A 78 2.65 14.47 16.00
N ARG A 79 3.78 15.18 15.94
CA ARG A 79 5.12 14.57 15.98
C ARG A 79 5.37 13.82 17.29
N LEU A 80 4.93 14.36 18.43
CA LEU A 80 5.04 13.70 19.74
C LEU A 80 4.13 12.46 19.79
N ALA A 81 2.89 12.56 19.30
CA ALA A 81 1.99 11.41 19.20
C ALA A 81 2.57 10.30 18.30
N ASP A 82 3.13 10.66 17.14
CA ASP A 82 3.79 9.72 16.24
C ASP A 82 5.03 9.08 16.91
N GLN A 83 5.77 9.83 17.74
CA GLN A 83 6.90 9.31 18.51
C GLN A 83 6.45 8.33 19.58
N ASP A 84 5.42 8.67 20.37
CA ASP A 84 4.85 7.78 21.38
C ASP A 84 4.30 6.50 20.76
N GLU A 85 3.63 6.59 19.61
CA GLU A 85 3.16 5.43 18.86
C GLU A 85 4.33 4.54 18.41
N ARG A 86 5.41 5.14 17.90
CA ARG A 86 6.63 4.39 17.51
C ARG A 86 7.29 3.72 18.70
N VAL A 87 7.43 4.41 19.83
CA VAL A 87 8.00 3.85 21.06
C VAL A 87 7.15 2.69 21.56
N ASN A 88 5.82 2.85 21.60
CA ASN A 88 4.91 1.79 22.00
C ASN A 88 4.98 0.58 21.06
N LYS A 89 5.11 0.79 19.74
CA LYS A 89 5.33 -0.30 18.77
C LYS A 89 6.65 -1.04 19.00
N ILE A 90 7.74 -0.32 19.29
CA ILE A 90 9.06 -0.94 19.59
C ILE A 90 8.99 -1.74 20.90
N LEU A 91 8.37 -1.19 21.94
CA LEU A 91 8.19 -1.88 23.22
C LEU A 91 7.27 -3.11 23.08
N GLY A 92 6.23 -3.02 22.25
CA GLY A 92 5.37 -4.14 21.90
C GLY A 92 6.13 -5.27 21.22
N ALA A 93 6.87 -4.95 20.14
CA ALA A 93 7.68 -5.91 19.40
C ALA A 93 8.75 -6.58 20.29
N SER A 94 9.38 -5.83 21.20
CA SER A 94 10.35 -6.40 22.15
C SER A 94 9.72 -7.39 23.14
N ARG A 95 8.47 -7.14 23.59
CA ARG A 95 7.72 -8.08 24.45
C ARG A 95 7.31 -9.33 23.68
N GLU A 96 6.85 -9.16 22.43
CA GLU A 96 6.49 -10.27 21.54
C GLU A 96 7.71 -11.15 21.25
N GLN A 97 8.86 -10.54 20.94
CA GLN A 97 10.12 -11.26 20.74
C GLN A 97 10.50 -12.07 21.99
N THR A 98 10.45 -11.45 23.18
CA THR A 98 10.76 -12.16 24.44
C THR A 98 9.81 -13.35 24.68
N GLN A 99 8.53 -13.20 24.35
CA GLN A 99 7.54 -14.28 24.47
C GLN A 99 7.81 -15.41 23.47
N LEU A 100 8.16 -15.08 22.23
CA LEU A 100 8.51 -16.05 21.19
C LEU A 100 9.78 -16.83 21.58
N GLU A 101 10.82 -16.15 22.07
CA GLU A 101 12.04 -16.79 22.56
C GLU A 101 11.74 -17.78 23.68
N GLN A 102 10.87 -17.41 24.63
CA GLN A 102 10.44 -18.31 25.71
C GLN A 102 9.65 -19.51 25.16
N GLN A 103 8.72 -19.31 24.22
CA GLN A 103 7.94 -20.38 23.61
C GLN A 103 8.81 -21.37 22.83
N ILE A 104 9.82 -20.87 22.10
CA ILE A 104 10.78 -21.72 21.38
C ILE A 104 11.58 -22.55 22.38
N ALA A 105 12.06 -21.95 23.47
CA ALA A 105 12.77 -22.67 24.52
C ALA A 105 11.88 -23.75 25.19
N ASP A 106 10.61 -23.44 25.44
CA ASP A 106 9.65 -24.40 26.01
C ASP A 106 9.40 -25.57 25.04
N VAL A 107 9.22 -25.31 23.75
CA VAL A 107 9.05 -26.36 22.72
C VAL A 107 10.30 -27.24 22.63
N GLN A 108 11.50 -26.65 22.64
CA GLN A 108 12.76 -27.41 22.66
C GLN A 108 12.88 -28.30 23.90
N ALA A 109 12.47 -27.81 25.07
CA ALA A 109 12.47 -28.61 26.29
C ALA A 109 11.48 -29.79 26.20
N VAL A 110 10.30 -29.60 25.59
CA VAL A 110 9.33 -30.69 25.38
C VAL A 110 9.82 -31.69 24.32
N GLN A 111 10.44 -31.23 23.23
CA GLN A 111 11.06 -32.10 22.22
C GLN A 111 12.12 -33.01 22.85
N ALA A 112 12.99 -32.45 23.69
CA ALA A 112 14.02 -33.23 24.38
C ALA A 112 13.43 -34.33 25.28
N ARG A 113 12.36 -34.01 26.04
CA ARG A 113 11.64 -35.00 26.86
C ARG A 113 10.96 -36.07 26.01
N THR A 114 10.28 -35.68 24.93
CA THR A 114 9.61 -36.64 24.04
C THR A 114 10.60 -37.50 23.25
N ALA A 115 11.81 -37.00 22.95
CA ALA A 115 12.89 -37.80 22.40
C ALA A 115 13.39 -38.87 23.39
N GLN A 116 13.51 -38.53 24.68
CA GLN A 116 13.83 -39.49 25.73
C GLN A 116 12.72 -40.54 25.91
N GLU A 117 11.45 -40.12 25.91
CA GLU A 117 10.29 -41.02 25.95
C GLU A 117 10.28 -42.00 24.76
N LEU A 118 10.55 -41.50 23.55
CA LEU A 118 10.67 -42.31 22.34
C LEU A 118 11.80 -43.34 22.47
N ALA A 119 12.97 -42.93 22.96
CA ALA A 119 14.10 -43.84 23.17
C ALA A 119 13.78 -44.92 24.23
N ALA A 120 13.15 -44.54 25.34
CA ALA A 120 12.74 -45.46 26.39
C ALA A 120 11.67 -46.46 25.91
N ALA A 121 10.67 -45.99 25.15
CA ALA A 121 9.64 -46.85 24.57
C ALA A 121 10.22 -47.88 23.60
N ARG A 122 11.21 -47.47 22.79
CA ARG A 122 11.96 -48.38 21.89
C ARG A 122 12.76 -49.42 22.66
N LEU A 123 13.46 -49.03 23.72
CA LEU A 123 14.22 -49.96 24.59
C LEU A 123 13.30 -50.97 25.30
N ALA A 124 12.09 -50.54 25.66
CA ALA A 124 11.09 -51.40 26.29
C ALA A 124 10.32 -52.30 25.30
N GLY A 125 10.54 -52.17 23.98
CA GLY A 125 9.78 -52.90 22.97
C GLY A 125 8.30 -52.49 22.87
N ASN A 126 7.93 -51.31 23.36
CA ASN A 126 6.55 -50.82 23.31
C ASN A 126 6.34 -49.98 22.05
N GLU A 127 5.95 -50.64 20.95
CA GLU A 127 5.76 -50.00 19.64
C GLU A 127 4.68 -48.92 19.64
N GLN A 128 3.58 -49.12 20.36
CA GLN A 128 2.48 -48.14 20.40
C GLN A 128 2.93 -46.83 21.05
N ALA A 129 3.65 -46.92 22.18
CA ALA A 129 4.20 -45.74 22.85
C ALA A 129 5.26 -45.04 21.99
N ALA A 130 6.11 -45.81 21.30
CA ALA A 130 7.12 -45.26 20.39
C ALA A 130 6.46 -44.50 19.22
N ASN A 131 5.41 -45.06 18.60
CA ASN A 131 4.69 -44.41 17.51
C ASN A 131 3.99 -43.13 17.96
N ALA A 132 3.38 -43.14 19.15
CA ALA A 132 2.75 -41.95 19.73
C ALA A 132 3.78 -40.83 20.02
N ALA A 133 4.93 -41.19 20.61
CA ALA A 133 6.01 -40.23 20.88
C ALA A 133 6.60 -39.67 19.58
N ALA A 134 6.78 -40.50 18.54
CA ALA A 134 7.26 -40.05 17.23
C ALA A 134 6.28 -39.08 16.55
N ALA A 135 4.97 -39.37 16.59
CA ALA A 135 3.95 -38.47 16.05
C ALA A 135 3.93 -37.12 16.79
N LYS A 136 4.03 -37.15 18.13
CA LYS A 136 4.13 -35.93 18.94
C LYS A 136 5.39 -35.13 18.62
N LEU A 137 6.53 -35.78 18.41
CA LEU A 137 7.77 -35.11 18.03
C LEU A 137 7.61 -34.37 16.69
N SER A 138 7.01 -35.01 15.69
CA SER A 138 6.71 -34.37 14.39
C SER A 138 5.80 -33.14 14.53
N GLN A 139 4.79 -33.18 15.40
CA GLN A 139 3.95 -32.01 15.69
C GLN A 139 4.73 -30.88 16.36
N LEU A 140 5.64 -31.20 17.27
CA LEU A 140 6.50 -30.21 17.93
C LEU A 140 7.50 -29.59 16.94
N ASP A 141 8.04 -30.38 16.01
CA ASP A 141 8.93 -29.88 14.95
C ASP A 141 8.19 -28.89 14.03
N GLN A 142 6.93 -29.18 13.68
CA GLN A 142 6.09 -28.26 12.91
C GLN A 142 5.78 -26.97 13.70
N LEU A 143 5.53 -27.08 15.01
CA LEU A 143 5.31 -25.92 15.87
C LEU A 143 6.57 -25.06 15.99
N GLN A 144 7.73 -25.69 16.16
CA GLN A 144 9.01 -25.00 16.23
C GLN A 144 9.31 -24.24 14.93
N ALA A 145 9.05 -24.86 13.76
CA ALA A 145 9.21 -24.21 12.47
C ALA A 145 8.34 -22.93 12.35
N LYS A 146 7.09 -22.99 12.83
CA LYS A 146 6.20 -21.82 12.86
C LYS A 146 6.69 -20.72 13.79
N LEU A 147 7.11 -21.07 15.01
CA LEU A 147 7.65 -20.10 15.97
C LEU A 147 8.93 -19.43 15.45
N ASN A 148 9.79 -20.18 14.76
CA ASN A 148 10.98 -19.62 14.12
C ASN A 148 10.62 -18.65 12.98
N GLU A 149 9.59 -18.96 12.18
CA GLU A 149 9.09 -18.06 11.14
C GLU A 149 8.50 -16.77 11.75
N GLU A 150 7.75 -16.88 12.85
CA GLU A 150 7.24 -15.74 13.61
C GLU A 150 8.37 -14.90 14.20
N GLN A 151 9.41 -15.53 14.76
CA GLN A 151 10.60 -14.83 15.26
C GLN A 151 11.29 -14.05 14.14
N GLN A 152 11.52 -14.69 12.99
CA GLN A 152 12.12 -14.04 11.83
C GLN A 152 11.27 -12.86 11.33
N ALA A 153 9.94 -12.99 11.35
CA ALA A 153 9.03 -11.91 10.99
C ALA A 153 9.16 -10.71 11.95
N VAL A 154 9.17 -10.96 13.26
CA VAL A 154 9.34 -9.91 14.29
C VAL A 154 10.69 -9.20 14.12
N GLU A 155 11.77 -9.95 13.88
CA GLU A 155 13.11 -9.39 13.62
C GLU A 155 13.15 -8.49 12.38
N GLN A 156 12.39 -8.83 11.34
CA GLN A 156 12.25 -8.02 10.13
C GLN A 156 11.27 -6.83 10.29
N GLY A 157 10.70 -6.66 11.49
CA GLY A 157 9.77 -5.57 11.82
C GLY A 157 8.29 -5.92 11.61
N PHE A 158 7.98 -7.15 11.17
CA PHE A 158 6.61 -7.66 11.01
C PHE A 158 6.10 -8.21 12.35
N GLY A 159 5.92 -7.33 13.34
CA GLY A 159 5.50 -7.71 14.71
C GLY A 159 4.26 -8.62 14.77
N GLU A 160 3.29 -8.42 13.86
CA GLU A 160 2.08 -9.25 13.80
C GLU A 160 2.20 -10.48 12.87
N GLY A 161 3.41 -10.81 12.42
CA GLY A 161 3.71 -11.85 11.44
C GLY A 161 3.53 -11.41 9.98
N PHE A 162 4.21 -12.12 9.06
CA PHE A 162 4.13 -11.85 7.62
C PHE A 162 2.71 -11.95 7.09
N THR A 163 1.98 -12.99 7.49
CA THR A 163 0.62 -13.28 7.01
C THR A 163 -0.34 -12.10 7.21
N LYS A 164 -0.35 -11.49 8.41
CA LYS A 164 -1.28 -10.39 8.71
C LYS A 164 -0.91 -9.11 7.98
N ALA A 165 0.39 -8.82 7.86
CA ALA A 165 0.86 -7.67 7.08
C ALA A 165 0.53 -7.81 5.58
N PHE A 166 0.71 -9.01 5.03
CA PHE A 166 0.38 -9.31 3.64
C PHE A 166 -1.14 -9.26 3.42
N GLU A 167 -1.95 -9.79 4.35
CA GLU A 167 -3.42 -9.70 4.26
C GLU A 167 -3.92 -8.26 4.28
N GLN A 168 -3.36 -7.39 5.13
CA GLN A 168 -3.68 -5.95 5.14
C GLN A 168 -3.31 -5.29 3.81
N THR A 169 -2.15 -5.64 3.26
CA THR A 169 -1.70 -5.15 1.94
C THR A 169 -2.69 -5.59 0.86
N THR A 170 -3.07 -6.87 0.83
CA THR A 170 -4.05 -7.43 -0.13
C THR A 170 -5.40 -6.74 -0.05
N LYS A 171 -5.94 -6.52 1.15
CA LYS A 171 -7.21 -5.79 1.34
C LYS A 171 -7.14 -4.36 0.78
N GLY A 172 -6.00 -3.69 0.91
CA GLY A 172 -5.78 -2.38 0.30
C GLY A 172 -5.80 -2.44 -1.23
N ILE A 173 -5.14 -3.44 -1.81
CA ILE A 173 -5.08 -3.66 -3.26
C ILE A 173 -6.45 -4.01 -3.85
N ASP A 174 -7.27 -4.81 -3.18
CA ASP A 174 -8.59 -5.19 -3.69
C ASP A 174 -9.44 -3.96 -4.05
N SER A 175 -9.36 -2.91 -3.23
CA SER A 175 -10.03 -1.63 -3.52
C SER A 175 -9.47 -0.92 -4.76
N LEU A 176 -8.17 -1.05 -5.04
CA LEU A 176 -7.51 -0.51 -6.22
C LEU A 176 -7.85 -1.32 -7.47
N ILE A 177 -7.93 -2.65 -7.36
CA ILE A 177 -8.34 -3.54 -8.45
C ILE A 177 -9.76 -3.20 -8.92
N VAL A 178 -10.70 -3.05 -7.98
CA VAL A 178 -12.09 -2.64 -8.30
C VAL A 178 -12.13 -1.29 -9.02
N LYS A 179 -11.27 -0.33 -8.65
CA LYS A 179 -11.13 0.93 -9.39
C LYS A 179 -10.55 0.72 -10.79
N ALA A 180 -9.58 -0.18 -10.93
CA ALA A 180 -8.97 -0.51 -12.22
C ALA A 180 -9.99 -1.10 -13.20
N GLU A 181 -10.96 -1.89 -12.73
CA GLU A 181 -12.02 -2.45 -13.58
C GLU A 181 -12.83 -1.38 -14.34
N GLN A 182 -12.90 -0.15 -13.84
CA GLN A 182 -13.57 0.97 -14.52
C GLN A 182 -12.86 1.38 -15.82
N PHE A 183 -11.57 1.06 -15.94
CA PHE A 183 -10.72 1.36 -17.10
C PHE A 183 -10.60 0.18 -18.08
N GLY A 184 -11.46 -0.85 -17.94
CA GLY A 184 -11.49 -2.02 -18.79
C GLY A 184 -10.15 -2.77 -18.84
N ASN A 185 -9.72 -3.20 -20.03
CA ASN A 185 -8.51 -3.99 -20.22
C ASN A 185 -7.24 -3.30 -19.71
N VAL A 186 -7.18 -1.97 -19.80
CA VAL A 186 -5.98 -1.20 -19.38
C VAL A 186 -5.83 -1.24 -17.87
N GLY A 187 -6.94 -1.04 -17.15
CA GLY A 187 -6.94 -1.14 -15.70
C GLY A 187 -6.72 -2.57 -15.22
N ALA A 188 -7.26 -3.58 -15.90
CA ALA A 188 -6.98 -4.99 -15.60
C ALA A 188 -5.48 -5.32 -15.73
N LEU A 189 -4.81 -4.86 -16.78
CA LEU A 189 -3.35 -5.02 -16.94
C LEU A 189 -2.55 -4.26 -15.85
N ALA A 190 -3.00 -3.06 -15.49
CA ALA A 190 -2.37 -2.30 -14.40
C ALA A 190 -2.51 -3.02 -13.06
N ALA A 191 -3.70 -3.57 -12.76
CA ALA A 191 -3.99 -4.35 -11.58
C ALA A 191 -3.14 -5.63 -11.52
N GLN A 192 -3.05 -6.38 -12.62
CA GLN A 192 -2.22 -7.59 -12.70
C GLN A 192 -0.74 -7.27 -12.41
N ALA A 193 -0.23 -6.18 -12.96
CA ALA A 193 1.15 -5.77 -12.69
C ALA A 193 1.37 -5.31 -11.25
N LEU A 194 0.39 -4.64 -10.63
CA LEU A 194 0.42 -4.29 -9.21
C LEU A 194 0.46 -5.55 -8.33
N GLN A 195 -0.39 -6.54 -8.62
CA GLN A 195 -0.41 -7.82 -7.92
C GLN A 195 0.94 -8.54 -8.04
N ALA A 196 1.47 -8.66 -9.26
CA ALA A 196 2.77 -9.31 -9.50
C ALA A 196 3.93 -8.59 -8.77
N GLY A 197 3.95 -7.25 -8.78
CA GLY A 197 4.97 -6.48 -8.07
C GLY A 197 4.90 -6.66 -6.54
N ILE A 198 3.70 -6.78 -5.99
CA ILE A 198 3.51 -6.99 -4.55
C ILE A 198 3.81 -8.44 -4.17
N GLU A 199 3.41 -9.43 -4.96
CA GLU A 199 3.81 -10.83 -4.76
C GLU A 199 5.35 -10.98 -4.77
N GLN A 200 6.03 -10.30 -5.69
CA GLN A 200 7.49 -10.26 -5.72
C GLN A 200 8.07 -9.63 -4.44
N ALA A 201 7.52 -8.52 -3.97
CA ALA A 201 7.95 -7.88 -2.73
C ALA A 201 7.71 -8.79 -1.50
N GLN A 202 6.58 -9.50 -1.46
CA GLN A 202 6.28 -10.49 -0.41
C GLN A 202 7.27 -11.66 -0.43
N GLN A 203 7.66 -12.14 -1.61
CA GLN A 203 8.67 -13.18 -1.72
C GLN A 203 10.03 -12.68 -1.23
N GLN A 204 10.43 -11.46 -1.59
CA GLN A 204 11.68 -10.86 -1.12
C GLN A 204 11.71 -10.68 0.41
N VAL A 205 10.56 -10.40 1.04
CA VAL A 205 10.43 -10.39 2.50
C VAL A 205 10.65 -11.79 3.08
N ARG A 206 10.00 -12.83 2.51
CA ARG A 206 10.18 -14.22 2.95
C ARG A 206 11.63 -14.70 2.81
N ASP A 207 12.31 -14.24 1.76
CA ASP A 207 13.73 -14.52 1.52
C ASP A 207 14.66 -13.70 2.43
N GLY A 208 14.11 -12.81 3.27
CA GLY A 208 14.86 -11.95 4.19
C GLY A 208 15.62 -10.80 3.51
N ILE A 209 15.29 -10.48 2.26
CA ILE A 209 15.90 -9.41 1.47
C ILE A 209 15.33 -8.05 1.87
N LEU A 210 14.02 -7.99 2.12
CA LEU A 210 13.32 -6.76 2.51
C LEU A 210 12.95 -6.79 3.99
N THR A 211 13.26 -5.71 4.70
CA THR A 211 12.65 -5.40 6.00
C THR A 211 11.25 -4.82 5.80
N LYS A 212 10.43 -4.78 6.86
CA LYS A 212 9.10 -4.16 6.80
C LYS A 212 9.10 -2.75 6.22
N GLU A 213 10.04 -1.90 6.65
CA GLU A 213 10.12 -0.53 6.16
C GLU A 213 10.39 -0.49 4.64
N THR A 214 11.27 -1.36 4.15
CA THR A 214 11.56 -1.44 2.71
C THR A 214 10.42 -2.08 1.92
N TYR A 215 9.71 -3.05 2.50
CA TYR A 215 8.50 -3.63 1.93
C TYR A 215 7.39 -2.58 1.80
N ASP A 216 7.12 -1.81 2.86
CA ASP A 216 6.10 -0.75 2.86
C ASP A 216 6.42 0.32 1.79
N ARG A 217 7.71 0.68 1.63
CA ARG A 217 8.16 1.57 0.56
C ARG A 217 7.95 0.98 -0.83
N GLU A 218 8.25 -0.31 -1.00
CA GLU A 218 8.06 -1.00 -2.28
C GLU A 218 6.58 -1.11 -2.64
N VAL A 219 5.71 -1.46 -1.69
CA VAL A 219 4.25 -1.46 -1.87
C VAL A 219 3.76 -0.06 -2.27
N ALA A 220 4.21 0.99 -1.59
CA ALA A 220 3.85 2.37 -1.95
C ALA A 220 4.32 2.74 -3.36
N ARG A 221 5.54 2.35 -3.75
CA ARG A 221 6.08 2.54 -5.10
C ARG A 221 5.22 1.83 -6.15
N GLN A 222 4.81 0.59 -5.91
CA GLN A 222 3.95 -0.16 -6.82
C GLN A 222 2.56 0.47 -6.94
N GLN A 223 2.00 0.96 -5.83
CA GLN A 223 0.74 1.73 -5.84
C GLN A 223 0.86 3.04 -6.63
N ASP A 224 1.97 3.77 -6.50
CA ASP A 224 2.22 4.98 -7.27
C ASP A 224 2.34 4.69 -8.77
N LEU A 225 3.07 3.63 -9.14
CA LEU A 225 3.16 3.17 -10.53
C LEU A 225 1.79 2.78 -11.09
N PHE A 226 0.98 2.08 -10.30
CA PHE A 226 -0.39 1.75 -10.65
C PHE A 226 -1.24 3.00 -10.90
N ASN A 227 -1.19 3.98 -9.99
CA ASN A 227 -1.92 5.25 -10.12
C ASN A 227 -1.48 6.04 -11.35
N GLN A 228 -0.17 6.06 -11.65
CA GLN A 228 0.36 6.70 -12.87
C GLN A 228 -0.16 6.03 -14.14
N ARG A 229 -0.26 4.69 -14.16
CA ARG A 229 -0.82 3.93 -15.29
C ARG A 229 -2.30 4.21 -15.49
N LEU A 230 -3.08 4.27 -14.41
CA LEU A 230 -4.50 4.66 -14.48
C LEU A 230 -4.67 6.10 -14.98
N ALA A 231 -3.89 7.05 -14.46
CA ALA A 231 -3.94 8.44 -14.91
C ALA A 231 -3.54 8.57 -16.39
N ALA A 232 -2.57 7.78 -16.86
CA ALA A 232 -2.23 7.71 -18.28
C ALA A 232 -3.38 7.14 -19.13
N ALA A 233 -4.03 6.07 -18.66
CA ALA A 233 -5.20 5.49 -19.31
C ALA A 233 -6.35 6.49 -19.42
N GLN A 234 -6.65 7.22 -18.34
CA GLN A 234 -7.66 8.28 -18.32
C GLN A 234 -7.38 9.34 -19.39
N ARG A 235 -6.14 9.84 -19.48
CA ARG A 235 -5.77 10.86 -20.49
C ARG A 235 -5.95 10.36 -21.92
N VAL A 236 -5.65 9.09 -22.17
CA VAL A 236 -5.88 8.47 -23.49
C VAL A 236 -7.38 8.37 -23.77
N GLU A 237 -8.19 7.94 -22.79
CA GLU A 237 -9.65 7.88 -22.93
C GLU A 237 -10.24 9.28 -23.18
N ASP A 238 -9.85 10.29 -22.41
CA ASP A 238 -10.29 11.68 -22.57
C ASP A 238 -9.92 12.22 -23.95
N TYR A 239 -8.70 11.94 -24.42
CA TYR A 239 -8.25 12.34 -25.75
C TYR A 239 -9.06 11.65 -26.86
N LEU A 240 -9.31 10.33 -26.74
CA LEU A 240 -10.15 9.60 -27.70
C LEU A 240 -11.58 10.13 -27.69
N MET A 241 -12.18 10.37 -26.51
CA MET A 241 -13.51 10.96 -26.39
C MET A 241 -13.57 12.36 -27.02
N SER A 242 -12.53 13.18 -26.86
CA SER A 242 -12.45 14.51 -27.49
C SER A 242 -12.47 14.44 -29.02
N ARG A 243 -11.96 13.35 -29.60
CA ARG A 243 -11.90 13.08 -31.04
C ARG A 243 -13.15 12.38 -31.59
N MET A 244 -14.00 11.81 -30.73
CA MET A 244 -15.23 11.12 -31.14
C MET A 244 -16.36 12.10 -31.43
N ASP A 245 -17.04 11.91 -32.55
CA ASP A 245 -18.25 12.66 -32.91
C ASP A 245 -19.38 12.40 -31.91
N GLU A 246 -20.32 13.34 -31.76
CA GLU A 246 -21.47 13.22 -30.81
C GLU A 246 -22.24 11.90 -30.96
N ARG A 247 -22.40 11.42 -32.20
CA ARG A 247 -23.04 10.13 -32.47
C ARG A 247 -22.28 8.95 -31.86
N GLN A 248 -20.96 8.95 -31.99
CA GLN A 248 -20.12 7.88 -31.43
C GLN A 248 -20.10 7.94 -29.90
N ARG A 249 -20.15 9.14 -29.32
CA ARG A 249 -20.30 9.31 -27.87
C ARG A 249 -21.63 8.76 -27.36
N ALA A 250 -22.73 9.07 -28.04
CA ALA A 250 -24.05 8.53 -27.69
C ALA A 250 -24.10 7.00 -27.83
N GLU A 251 -23.48 6.43 -28.86
CA GLU A 251 -23.36 4.97 -29.03
C GLU A 251 -22.51 4.35 -27.89
N LEU A 252 -21.39 4.98 -27.52
CA LEU A 252 -20.54 4.55 -26.42
C LEU A 252 -21.29 4.58 -25.08
N GLU A 253 -21.99 5.68 -24.79
CA GLU A 253 -22.75 5.85 -23.55
C GLU A 253 -23.91 4.84 -23.46
N ALA A 254 -24.61 4.59 -24.57
CA ALA A 254 -25.63 3.54 -24.65
C ALA A 254 -25.03 2.15 -24.40
N THR A 255 -23.82 1.87 -24.91
CA THR A 255 -23.13 0.61 -24.59
C THR A 255 -22.71 0.53 -23.13
N LYS A 256 -22.20 1.61 -22.51
CA LYS A 256 -21.85 1.67 -21.08
C LYS A 256 -23.08 1.39 -20.21
N GLN A 257 -24.22 2.04 -20.48
CA GLN A 257 -25.48 1.80 -19.76
C GLN A 257 -25.98 0.36 -19.92
N LEU A 258 -25.81 -0.24 -21.10
CA LEU A 258 -26.20 -1.63 -21.35
C LEU A 258 -25.30 -2.61 -20.59
N GLU A 259 -23.99 -2.37 -20.53
CA GLU A 259 -23.07 -3.15 -19.72
C GLU A 259 -23.34 -3.01 -18.22
N GLU A 260 -23.62 -1.80 -17.73
CA GLU A 260 -24.04 -1.58 -16.34
C GLU A 260 -25.32 -2.34 -16.01
N ARG A 261 -26.32 -2.33 -16.91
CA ARG A 261 -27.56 -3.10 -16.71
C ARG A 261 -27.31 -4.60 -16.70
N LYS A 262 -26.37 -5.11 -17.50
CA LYS A 262 -25.92 -6.51 -17.48
C LYS A 262 -25.26 -6.87 -16.15
N LYS A 263 -24.35 -6.02 -15.65
CA LYS A 263 -23.71 -6.21 -14.34
C LYS A 263 -24.75 -6.26 -13.22
N GLN A 264 -25.68 -5.30 -13.20
CA GLN A 264 -26.78 -5.29 -12.23
C GLN A 264 -27.68 -6.52 -12.36
N ALA A 265 -27.96 -6.98 -13.58
CA ALA A 265 -28.74 -8.19 -13.80
C ALA A 265 -28.05 -9.43 -13.24
N ALA A 266 -26.72 -9.55 -13.39
CA ALA A 266 -25.96 -10.67 -12.85
C ALA A 266 -26.04 -10.72 -11.31
N VAL A 267 -25.93 -9.58 -10.63
CA VAL A 267 -26.13 -9.48 -9.17
C VAL A 267 -27.55 -9.88 -8.79
N ASN A 268 -28.55 -9.42 -9.53
CA ASN A 268 -29.95 -9.79 -9.28
C ASN A 268 -30.18 -11.30 -9.45
N VAL A 269 -29.57 -11.94 -10.47
CA VAL A 269 -29.66 -13.39 -10.68
C VAL A 269 -29.13 -14.14 -9.46
N GLN A 270 -27.94 -13.79 -8.96
CA GLN A 270 -27.36 -14.41 -7.77
C GLN A 270 -28.26 -14.24 -6.53
N ALA A 271 -28.81 -13.04 -6.34
CA ALA A 271 -29.74 -12.77 -5.24
C ALA A 271 -31.05 -13.56 -5.36
N ILE A 272 -31.56 -13.77 -6.57
CA ILE A 272 -32.75 -14.59 -6.84
C ILE A 272 -32.46 -16.07 -6.59
N GLU A 273 -31.29 -16.57 -6.99
CA GLU A 273 -30.85 -17.95 -6.74
C GLU A 273 -30.81 -18.27 -5.24
N ALA A 274 -30.24 -17.39 -4.44
CA ALA A 274 -30.24 -17.52 -2.99
C ALA A 274 -31.68 -17.61 -2.42
N LYS A 275 -32.59 -16.75 -2.89
CA LYS A 275 -34.01 -16.79 -2.47
C LYS A 275 -34.73 -18.06 -2.91
N ILE A 276 -34.43 -18.57 -4.11
CA ILE A 276 -34.99 -19.84 -4.61
C ILE A 276 -34.57 -20.98 -3.68
N PHE A 277 -33.29 -21.02 -3.29
CA PHE A 277 -32.77 -22.02 -2.37
C PHE A 277 -33.46 -21.97 -0.99
N ASP A 278 -33.67 -20.77 -0.44
CA ASP A 278 -34.40 -20.62 0.82
C ASP A 278 -35.87 -21.03 0.71
N GLU A 279 -36.57 -20.69 -0.37
CA GLU A 279 -37.95 -21.13 -0.58
C GLU A 279 -38.05 -22.64 -0.85
N GLN A 280 -37.03 -23.27 -1.44
CA GLN A 280 -36.95 -24.73 -1.60
C GLN A 280 -36.88 -25.42 -0.23
N LYS A 281 -36.07 -24.92 0.70
CA LYS A 281 -36.04 -25.42 2.08
C LYS A 281 -37.40 -25.30 2.76
N LYS A 282 -38.05 -24.14 2.65
CA LYS A 282 -39.41 -23.93 3.21
C LYS A 282 -40.44 -24.89 2.60
N LEU A 283 -40.33 -25.16 1.29
CA LEU A 283 -41.19 -26.12 0.60
C LEU A 283 -40.99 -27.55 1.14
N GLU A 284 -39.74 -27.97 1.33
CA GLU A 284 -39.40 -29.27 1.90
C GLU A 284 -39.91 -29.41 3.34
N GLU A 285 -39.70 -28.40 4.18
CA GLU A 285 -40.23 -28.34 5.54
C GLU A 285 -41.77 -28.40 5.58
N ALA A 286 -42.43 -27.65 4.70
CA ALA A 286 -43.90 -27.66 4.62
C ALA A 286 -44.43 -29.03 4.17
N ARG A 287 -43.73 -29.69 3.24
CA ARG A 287 -44.05 -31.07 2.81
C ARG A 287 -43.83 -32.07 3.93
N GLY A 288 -42.70 -32.01 4.64
CA GLY A 288 -42.39 -32.88 5.78
C GLY A 288 -43.39 -32.75 6.93
N ASN A 289 -43.96 -31.57 7.12
CA ASN A 289 -44.97 -31.29 8.15
C ASN A 289 -46.43 -31.45 7.68
N ASN A 290 -46.68 -32.00 6.48
CA ASN A 290 -48.01 -32.15 5.89
C ASN A 290 -48.81 -30.83 5.75
N ARG A 291 -48.14 -29.67 5.65
CA ARG A 291 -48.76 -28.35 5.47
C ARG A 291 -48.95 -28.03 3.99
N LEU A 292 -49.95 -28.67 3.37
CA LEU A 292 -50.16 -28.61 1.91
C LEU A 292 -50.41 -27.20 1.36
N LYS A 293 -51.08 -26.32 2.13
CA LYS A 293 -51.34 -24.93 1.72
C LYS A 293 -50.03 -24.12 1.62
N ASP A 294 -49.17 -24.27 2.61
CA ASP A 294 -47.88 -23.57 2.68
C ASP A 294 -46.93 -24.09 1.60
N ALA A 295 -46.94 -25.40 1.34
CA ALA A 295 -46.18 -26.00 0.25
C ALA A 295 -46.62 -25.46 -1.13
N LYS A 296 -47.94 -25.33 -1.38
CA LYS A 296 -48.42 -24.71 -2.63
C LYS A 296 -48.02 -23.24 -2.77
N ALA A 297 -48.05 -22.48 -1.67
CA ALA A 297 -47.64 -21.08 -1.68
C ALA A 297 -46.13 -20.92 -1.93
N ALA A 298 -45.29 -21.75 -1.29
CA ALA A 298 -43.85 -21.77 -1.54
C ALA A 298 -43.53 -22.16 -2.99
N GLN A 299 -44.22 -23.16 -3.55
CA GLN A 299 -44.07 -23.55 -4.94
C GLN A 299 -44.39 -22.39 -5.90
N ALA A 300 -45.50 -21.68 -5.69
CA ALA A 300 -45.86 -20.52 -6.52
C ALA A 300 -44.78 -19.43 -6.47
N ARG A 301 -44.22 -19.13 -5.28
CA ARG A 301 -43.12 -18.17 -5.13
C ARG A 301 -41.85 -18.61 -5.86
N ILE A 302 -41.50 -19.91 -5.79
CA ILE A 302 -40.35 -20.46 -6.53
C ILE A 302 -40.55 -20.28 -8.04
N ASP A 303 -41.75 -20.56 -8.55
CA ASP A 303 -42.05 -20.45 -9.98
C ASP A 303 -42.00 -18.99 -10.46
N ASP A 304 -42.47 -18.05 -9.65
CA ASP A 304 -42.35 -16.61 -9.91
C ASP A 304 -40.88 -16.15 -9.87
N LEU A 305 -40.11 -16.56 -8.86
CA LEU A 305 -38.68 -16.26 -8.77
C LEU A 305 -37.92 -16.82 -9.98
N LYS A 306 -38.21 -18.04 -10.43
CA LYS A 306 -37.62 -18.62 -11.66
C LYS A 306 -38.00 -17.88 -12.93
N ARG A 307 -39.17 -17.25 -12.98
CA ARG A 307 -39.57 -16.40 -14.11
C ARG A 307 -38.74 -15.12 -14.14
N VAL A 308 -38.57 -14.46 -12.99
CA VAL A 308 -37.73 -13.26 -12.86
C VAL A 308 -36.26 -13.60 -13.12
N GLN A 309 -35.76 -14.72 -12.60
CA GLN A 309 -34.39 -15.21 -12.86
C GLN A 309 -34.15 -15.36 -14.36
N ARG A 310 -35.06 -15.98 -15.12
CA ARG A 310 -34.93 -16.13 -16.58
C ARG A 310 -34.94 -14.79 -17.30
N ALA A 311 -35.74 -13.83 -16.85
CA ALA A 311 -35.75 -12.49 -17.42
C ALA A 311 -34.42 -11.75 -17.19
N GLU A 312 -33.90 -11.76 -15.96
CA GLU A 312 -32.60 -11.16 -15.64
C GLU A 312 -31.44 -11.91 -16.32
N GLN A 313 -31.47 -13.23 -16.39
CA GLN A 313 -30.49 -14.04 -17.12
C GLN A 313 -30.50 -13.69 -18.61
N GLY A 314 -31.66 -13.44 -19.20
CA GLY A 314 -31.77 -12.96 -20.59
C GLY A 314 -31.08 -11.60 -20.82
N ILE A 315 -31.02 -10.74 -19.81
CA ILE A 315 -30.25 -9.49 -19.83
C ILE A 315 -28.75 -9.80 -19.79
N VAL A 316 -28.31 -10.63 -18.85
CA VAL A 316 -26.90 -11.06 -18.71
C VAL A 316 -26.38 -11.66 -20.03
N ASP A 317 -27.14 -12.60 -20.60
CA ASP A 317 -26.80 -13.28 -21.85
C ASP A 317 -26.86 -12.36 -23.09
N GLY A 318 -27.31 -11.11 -22.93
CA GLY A 318 -27.47 -10.15 -24.03
C GLY A 318 -28.65 -10.44 -24.96
N ARG A 319 -29.58 -11.32 -24.57
CA ARG A 319 -30.76 -11.72 -25.37
C ARG A 319 -31.90 -10.70 -25.36
N VAL A 320 -31.77 -9.58 -24.65
CA VAL A 320 -32.77 -8.49 -24.59
C VAL A 320 -33.13 -7.93 -25.97
N GLN A 321 -32.30 -8.16 -27.00
CA GLN A 321 -32.59 -7.73 -28.36
C GLN A 321 -33.35 -8.74 -29.23
N ALA A 322 -33.55 -9.99 -28.79
CA ALA A 322 -34.24 -10.99 -29.62
C ALA A 322 -35.75 -10.68 -29.82
N ASP A 323 -36.41 -10.03 -28.86
CA ASP A 323 -37.80 -9.57 -29.01
C ASP A 323 -37.93 -8.19 -29.69
N ARG A 324 -36.82 -7.49 -29.95
CA ARG A 324 -36.77 -6.29 -30.81
C ARG A 324 -36.35 -6.60 -32.25
N ALA A 325 -36.22 -7.88 -32.62
CA ALA A 325 -35.85 -8.33 -33.95
C ALA A 325 -36.93 -8.10 -35.04
N GLN A 326 -37.97 -7.28 -34.77
CA GLN A 326 -38.80 -6.68 -35.81
C GLN A 326 -38.21 -5.39 -36.42
N ASN A 327 -37.08 -4.86 -35.92
CA ASN A 327 -36.36 -3.74 -36.54
C ASN A 327 -34.95 -4.15 -37.01
N GLY A 328 -34.88 -4.82 -38.15
CA GLY A 328 -33.68 -5.40 -38.77
C GLY A 328 -32.59 -4.44 -39.27
N GLN A 329 -32.51 -3.19 -38.79
CA GLN A 329 -31.48 -2.22 -39.19
C GLN A 329 -30.42 -1.91 -38.13
N LEU A 330 -30.55 -2.40 -36.88
CA LEU A 330 -29.57 -2.14 -35.81
C LEU A 330 -28.54 -3.26 -35.59
N VAL A 331 -28.84 -4.50 -36.01
CA VAL A 331 -27.95 -5.66 -35.81
C VAL A 331 -26.68 -5.60 -36.68
N SER A 332 -26.74 -4.95 -37.85
CA SER A 332 -25.55 -4.69 -38.68
C SER A 332 -24.61 -3.64 -38.08
N GLY A 333 -25.13 -2.73 -37.25
CA GLY A 333 -24.33 -1.78 -36.47
C GLY A 333 -23.53 -2.49 -35.37
N PHE A 334 -24.14 -3.45 -34.67
CA PHE A 334 -23.52 -4.12 -33.52
C PHE A 334 -22.27 -4.94 -33.88
N ASN A 335 -22.29 -5.65 -35.01
CA ASN A 335 -21.09 -6.36 -35.51
C ASN A 335 -19.97 -5.37 -35.89
N ARG A 336 -20.31 -4.18 -36.39
CA ARG A 336 -19.34 -3.13 -36.73
C ARG A 336 -18.77 -2.47 -35.48
N THR A 337 -19.58 -2.25 -34.45
CA THR A 337 -19.13 -1.75 -33.14
C THR A 337 -18.26 -2.76 -32.41
N GLN A 338 -18.59 -4.06 -32.45
CA GLN A 338 -17.70 -5.10 -31.92
C GLN A 338 -16.37 -5.16 -32.67
N GLN A 339 -16.37 -5.07 -34.01
CA GLN A 339 -15.14 -5.01 -34.78
C GLN A 339 -14.32 -3.75 -34.46
N PHE A 340 -14.96 -2.59 -34.33
CA PHE A 340 -14.30 -1.34 -33.96
C PHE A 340 -13.74 -1.39 -32.53
N GLN A 341 -14.49 -1.93 -31.57
CA GLN A 341 -14.00 -2.18 -30.21
C GLN A 341 -12.83 -3.17 -30.23
N SER A 342 -12.87 -4.21 -31.06
CA SER A 342 -11.75 -5.17 -31.17
C SER A 342 -10.49 -4.52 -31.78
N GLN A 343 -10.65 -3.61 -32.75
CA GLN A 343 -9.53 -2.87 -33.34
C GLN A 343 -8.95 -1.84 -32.37
N ILE A 344 -9.80 -1.09 -31.66
CA ILE A 344 -9.33 -0.18 -30.60
C ILE A 344 -8.68 -0.97 -29.47
N ALA A 345 -9.26 -2.10 -29.07
CA ALA A 345 -8.66 -2.97 -28.06
C ALA A 345 -7.29 -3.50 -28.52
N GLN A 346 -7.14 -3.93 -29.78
CA GLN A 346 -5.85 -4.34 -30.33
C GLN A 346 -4.85 -3.19 -30.44
N GLN A 347 -5.27 -2.00 -30.88
CA GLN A 347 -4.38 -0.83 -30.92
C GLN A 347 -3.95 -0.40 -29.53
N ASN A 348 -4.88 -0.37 -28.57
CA ASN A 348 -4.58 -0.09 -27.18
C ASN A 348 -3.69 -1.18 -26.58
N GLU A 349 -3.93 -2.45 -26.87
CA GLU A 349 -3.08 -3.56 -26.40
C GLU A 349 -1.67 -3.45 -26.98
N ASN A 350 -1.51 -3.13 -28.26
CA ASN A 350 -0.21 -2.91 -28.88
C ASN A 350 0.50 -1.66 -28.32
N PHE A 351 -0.24 -0.56 -28.12
CA PHE A 351 0.29 0.64 -27.48
C PHE A 351 0.74 0.34 -26.06
N LEU A 352 -0.09 -0.34 -25.26
CA LEU A 352 0.22 -0.73 -23.88
C LEU A 352 1.34 -1.73 -23.81
N LYS A 353 1.46 -2.69 -24.73
CA LYS A 353 2.63 -3.58 -24.84
C LYS A 353 3.88 -2.77 -25.14
N SER A 354 3.84 -1.84 -26.09
CA SER A 354 4.99 -0.98 -26.39
C SER A 354 5.37 -0.08 -25.21
N PHE A 355 4.37 0.46 -24.51
CA PHE A 355 4.55 1.29 -23.33
C PHE A 355 5.10 0.48 -22.17
N ASN A 356 4.54 -0.70 -21.88
CA ASN A 356 5.01 -1.62 -20.85
C ASN A 356 6.43 -2.10 -21.15
N ASN A 357 6.77 -2.40 -22.41
CA ASN A 357 8.13 -2.78 -22.79
C ASN A 357 9.10 -1.62 -22.59
N ALA A 358 8.71 -0.40 -22.94
CA ALA A 358 9.52 0.80 -22.68
C ALA A 358 9.69 1.06 -21.18
N TYR A 359 8.63 0.88 -20.39
CA TYR A 359 8.63 1.10 -18.95
C TYR A 359 9.41 0.00 -18.20
N ALA A 360 9.25 -1.26 -18.61
CA ALA A 360 10.03 -2.38 -18.08
C ALA A 360 11.52 -2.19 -18.42
N GLY A 361 11.85 -1.73 -19.63
CA GLY A 361 13.21 -1.37 -20.00
C GLY A 361 13.77 -0.24 -19.14
N ALA A 362 12.98 0.80 -18.86
CA ALA A 362 13.39 1.90 -17.99
C ALA A 362 13.59 1.46 -16.53
N ASN A 363 12.69 0.62 -16.00
CA ASN A 363 12.82 0.08 -14.65
C ASN A 363 14.02 -0.85 -14.52
N ALA A 364 14.24 -1.75 -15.49
CA ALA A 364 15.42 -2.61 -15.51
C ALA A 364 16.73 -1.79 -15.58
N ALA A 365 16.74 -0.69 -16.35
CA ALA A 365 17.87 0.22 -16.37
C ALA A 365 18.08 0.94 -15.03
N LEU A 366 17.01 1.29 -14.32
CA LEU A 366 17.07 1.95 -13.02
C LEU A 366 17.52 0.98 -11.91
N GLU A 367 17.06 -0.26 -11.94
CA GLU A 367 17.54 -1.33 -11.06
C GLU A 367 19.01 -1.64 -11.30
N ALA A 368 19.44 -1.75 -12.56
CA ALA A 368 20.84 -1.90 -12.91
C ALA A 368 21.69 -0.72 -12.42
N ALA A 369 21.18 0.51 -12.51
CA ALA A 369 21.85 1.69 -11.99
C ALA A 369 21.95 1.69 -10.45
N ASN A 370 20.89 1.27 -9.74
CA ASN A 370 20.90 1.15 -8.28
C ASN A 370 21.85 0.05 -7.80
N ALA A 371 21.87 -1.09 -8.50
CA ALA A 371 22.82 -2.17 -8.22
C ALA A 371 24.27 -1.70 -8.41
N ALA A 372 24.54 -0.99 -9.51
CA ALA A 372 25.86 -0.40 -9.76
C ALA A 372 26.24 0.65 -8.70
N ALA A 373 25.28 1.47 -8.25
CA ALA A 373 25.51 2.45 -7.18
C ALA A 373 25.79 1.77 -5.83
N ALA A 374 25.09 0.69 -5.49
CA ALA A 374 25.34 -0.09 -4.29
C ALA A 374 26.72 -0.77 -4.33
N GLU A 375 27.13 -1.28 -5.49
CA GLU A 375 28.45 -1.87 -5.68
C GLU A 375 29.57 -0.82 -5.58
N LEU A 376 29.36 0.39 -6.11
CA LEU A 376 30.25 1.53 -5.92
C LEU A 376 30.39 1.90 -4.44
N LEU A 377 29.29 2.00 -3.69
CA LEU A 377 29.33 2.26 -2.25
C LEU A 377 30.09 1.17 -1.49
N ARG A 378 29.89 -0.10 -1.86
CA ARG A 378 30.62 -1.23 -1.26
C ARG A 378 32.13 -1.16 -1.56
N GLN A 379 32.50 -0.76 -2.77
CA GLN A 379 33.90 -0.52 -3.14
C GLN A 379 34.49 0.68 -2.39
N GLU A 380 33.70 1.75 -2.16
CA GLU A 380 34.12 2.88 -1.34
C GLU A 380 34.31 2.49 0.13
N GLU A 381 33.44 1.66 0.71
CA GLU A 381 33.60 1.13 2.06
C GLU A 381 34.84 0.24 2.19
N LEU A 382 35.11 -0.62 1.21
CA LEU A 382 36.35 -1.42 1.17
C LEU A 382 37.60 -0.54 1.03
N ARG A 383 37.48 0.62 0.37
CA ARG A 383 38.56 1.60 0.22
C ARG A 383 38.70 2.55 1.39
N ARG A 384 37.68 2.69 2.26
CA ARG A 384 37.80 3.50 3.47
C ARG A 384 38.76 2.78 4.41
N PRO A 385 39.94 3.36 4.70
CA PRO A 385 40.83 2.78 5.71
C PRO A 385 40.05 2.75 7.03
N THR A 386 39.84 1.55 7.55
CA THR A 386 39.16 1.35 8.84
C THR A 386 40.01 1.98 9.94
N THR A 387 39.61 3.18 10.37
CA THR A 387 40.23 3.96 11.44
C THR A 387 40.26 3.23 12.79
N ALA A 388 39.56 2.09 12.90
CA ALA A 388 39.59 1.21 14.06
C ALA A 388 40.97 0.55 14.32
N LEU A 389 41.87 0.50 13.34
CA LEU A 389 43.24 -0.01 13.54
C LEU A 389 44.28 1.08 13.85
N ALA A 390 43.91 2.36 13.80
CA ALA A 390 44.86 3.47 13.98
C ALA A 390 44.87 4.07 15.40
N GLN A 391 44.07 3.57 16.35
CA GLN A 391 43.90 4.21 17.67
C GLN A 391 44.38 3.43 18.90
N THR A 392 44.94 2.21 18.80
CA THR A 392 45.25 1.43 20.04
C THR A 392 46.61 0.75 20.13
N ALA A 393 47.60 1.13 19.32
CA ALA A 393 48.96 0.69 19.57
C ALA A 393 49.96 1.85 19.44
N ASP A 394 50.51 2.29 20.58
CA ASP A 394 51.74 3.06 20.57
C ASP A 394 52.82 2.18 19.93
N ILE A 395 53.20 2.52 18.70
CA ILE A 395 54.20 1.84 17.85
C ILE A 395 55.57 1.72 18.51
N ARG A 396 55.81 2.44 19.61
CA ARG A 396 57.04 2.37 20.40
C ARG A 396 57.03 1.24 21.42
N THR A 397 55.86 0.66 21.70
CA THR A 397 55.74 -0.51 22.56
C THR A 397 55.99 -1.79 21.77
N GLN A 398 56.54 -2.81 22.43
CA GLN A 398 56.84 -4.09 21.79
C GLN A 398 55.57 -4.76 21.22
N GLN A 399 54.43 -4.60 21.91
CA GLN A 399 53.12 -5.04 21.44
C GLN A 399 52.67 -4.29 20.17
N GLY A 400 52.98 -3.00 20.04
CA GLY A 400 52.72 -2.24 18.82
C GLY A 400 53.62 -2.63 17.65
N GLN A 401 54.88 -2.97 17.90
CA GLN A 401 55.79 -3.49 16.87
C GLN A 401 55.36 -4.85 16.35
N ASP A 402 54.95 -5.75 17.25
CA ASP A 402 54.45 -7.08 16.88
C ASP A 402 53.16 -6.99 16.08
N LEU A 403 52.23 -6.09 16.46
CA LEU A 403 50.99 -5.87 15.71
C LEU A 403 51.26 -5.32 14.31
N VAL A 404 52.20 -4.39 14.15
CA VAL A 404 52.61 -3.85 12.85
C VAL A 404 53.28 -4.91 11.98
N LEU A 405 54.11 -5.78 12.57
CA LEU A 405 54.71 -6.91 11.85
C LEU A 405 53.65 -7.94 11.42
N GLN A 406 52.66 -8.22 12.26
CA GLN A 406 51.55 -9.13 11.93
C GLN A 406 50.64 -8.55 10.84
N LEU A 407 50.34 -7.26 10.89
CA LEU A 407 49.60 -6.56 9.84
C LEU A 407 50.41 -6.50 8.53
N ALA A 408 51.72 -6.27 8.59
CA ALA A 408 52.58 -6.31 7.41
C ALA A 408 52.69 -7.71 6.80
N GLN A 409 52.60 -8.76 7.60
CA GLN A 409 52.54 -10.15 7.13
C GLN A 409 51.17 -10.49 6.53
N ASN A 410 50.07 -10.03 7.15
CA ASN A 410 48.71 -10.32 6.69
C ASN A 410 48.25 -9.43 5.51
N ALA A 411 48.83 -8.24 5.33
CA ALA A 411 48.54 -7.34 4.21
C ALA A 411 49.32 -7.68 2.93
N GLN A 412 50.22 -8.69 2.97
CA GLN A 412 50.75 -9.25 1.74
C GLN A 412 49.68 -10.14 1.12
N ASP A 413 48.95 -9.56 0.16
CA ASP A 413 48.02 -10.28 -0.70
C ASP A 413 48.74 -11.52 -1.29
N PRO A 414 48.28 -12.75 -0.96
CA PRO A 414 48.89 -14.00 -1.44
C PRO A 414 49.04 -14.03 -2.96
N ALA A 415 48.09 -13.41 -3.70
CA ALA A 415 48.13 -13.33 -5.15
C ALA A 415 49.31 -12.47 -5.66
N LEU A 416 49.70 -11.45 -4.91
CA LEU A 416 50.81 -10.56 -5.26
C LEU A 416 52.17 -11.21 -4.97
N ILE A 417 52.23 -12.12 -3.99
CA ILE A 417 53.40 -12.97 -3.73
C ILE A 417 53.55 -13.99 -4.87
N GLU A 418 52.46 -14.64 -5.28
CA GLU A 418 52.45 -15.62 -6.37
C GLU A 418 52.87 -14.98 -7.71
N ALA A 419 52.36 -13.77 -8.01
CA ALA A 419 52.74 -13.01 -9.18
C ALA A 419 54.24 -12.64 -9.18
N LYS A 420 54.81 -12.25 -8.04
CA LYS A 420 56.25 -11.97 -7.92
C LYS A 420 57.11 -13.22 -8.05
N LEU A 421 56.64 -14.36 -7.54
CA LEU A 421 57.32 -15.66 -7.67
C LEU A 421 57.34 -16.13 -9.12
N GLN A 422 56.22 -15.99 -9.85
CA GLN A 422 56.17 -16.28 -11.28
C GLN A 422 57.09 -15.34 -12.09
N THR A 423 57.10 -14.04 -11.78
CA THR A 423 57.97 -13.07 -12.46
C THR A 423 59.46 -13.39 -12.23
N LYS A 424 59.81 -13.91 -11.05
CA LYS A 424 61.19 -14.30 -10.71
C LYS A 424 61.62 -15.66 -11.27
N GLN A 425 60.66 -16.52 -11.66
CA GLN A 425 60.93 -17.78 -12.38
C GLN A 425 61.07 -17.57 -13.90
N LEU A 426 60.56 -16.44 -14.41
CA LEU A 426 60.66 -16.04 -15.81
C LEU A 426 61.91 -15.20 -16.12
N GLN A 427 62.67 -14.81 -15.10
CA GLN A 427 64.02 -14.23 -15.21
C GLN A 427 65.06 -15.29 -14.87
#